data_AF-A0A179S6G9-F1
#
_entry.id   AF-A0A179S6G9-F1
#
_cell.length_a   1.000
_cell.length_b   1.000
_cell.length_c   1.000
_cell.angle_alpha   90.00
_cell.angle_beta   90.00
_cell.angle_gamma   90.00
#
_symmetry.space_group_name_H-M   'P 1'
#
loop_
_entity.id
_entity.type
_entity.pdbx_description
1 polymer ?
#
loop_
_entity_poly.entity_id
_entity_poly.type
_entity_poly.pdbx_seq_one_letter_code
_entity_poly.pdbx_strand_id
1 'polypeptide(L)'
;MSDTSSPQSPAAEGRDDAILPFAVEPLDVRGRVVRLGPSVDTILRRHGYPDTVARLLGEAAALTVLLGSSLKFEGRFQLQTKSDGPVDMVVVDFEAPDRVRATARFDAGRVAEAGPRAGTAGLLGHGHLAMTIDQGSAQSRYQGVVALEGQGFEEAAHQYFRQSEQIPTRVRLAVAEKVEGGGEAGSQSWRAGGLLMQFLPHSPERARLADLPPGDLPEGHALLDDSATREDDAWVEAKSLVATIEDHELVDPTVSSERLLYRLFHERGVRVYEAQGVHEACRCSRERVMGMIRNFSAEERREIVGDDGRIGITCEFCSRHYDLDPSEVEAEIVGGAGG
;
A
#
# COMPACT_ATOMS: atom_id res chain seq x y z
N MET A 1 -38.43 -21.12 -13.62
CA MET A 1 -37.79 -20.55 -14.83
C MET A 1 -38.23 -19.10 -14.95
N SER A 2 -37.47 -18.21 -14.32
CA SER A 2 -37.51 -16.76 -14.59
C SER A 2 -36.13 -16.27 -14.18
N ASP A 3 -35.18 -16.46 -15.09
CA ASP A 3 -33.80 -16.03 -14.97
C ASP A 3 -33.76 -14.55 -15.35
N THR A 4 -33.88 -13.68 -14.35
CA THR A 4 -33.75 -12.23 -14.53
C THR A 4 -32.28 -11.88 -14.47
N SER A 5 -31.55 -12.21 -15.54
CA SER A 5 -30.23 -11.64 -15.79
C SER A 5 -30.41 -10.18 -16.19
N SER A 6 -30.37 -9.29 -15.19
CA SER A 6 -30.21 -7.86 -15.45
C SER A 6 -28.91 -7.63 -16.21
N PRO A 7 -28.91 -6.88 -17.32
CA PRO A 7 -27.69 -6.53 -18.02
C PRO A 7 -26.83 -5.68 -17.08
N GLN A 8 -25.62 -6.16 -16.77
CA GLN A 8 -24.62 -5.40 -16.02
C GLN A 8 -24.28 -4.14 -16.83
N SER A 9 -24.45 -2.96 -16.23
CA SER A 9 -24.16 -1.67 -16.87
C SER A 9 -22.70 -1.58 -17.35
N PRO A 10 -22.40 -1.07 -18.56
CA PRO A 10 -21.05 -0.92 -19.10
C PRO A 10 -20.31 0.33 -18.59
N ALA A 11 -20.29 0.59 -17.28
CA ALA A 11 -20.00 1.95 -16.77
C ALA A 11 -18.60 2.21 -16.16
N ALA A 12 -17.68 1.24 -16.07
CA ALA A 12 -16.44 1.45 -15.29
C ALA A 12 -15.17 0.73 -15.78
N GLU A 13 -15.14 0.16 -17.00
CA GLU A 13 -13.93 -0.52 -17.48
C GLU A 13 -12.74 0.45 -17.54
N GLY A 14 -11.61 0.08 -16.92
CA GLY A 14 -10.37 0.85 -16.99
C GLY A 14 -10.34 2.16 -16.20
N ARG A 15 -11.19 2.34 -15.19
CA ARG A 15 -11.11 3.51 -14.29
C ARG A 15 -9.83 3.52 -13.47
N ASP A 16 -9.27 4.72 -13.30
CA ASP A 16 -8.25 5.00 -12.29
C ASP A 16 -8.86 5.22 -10.92
N ASP A 17 -8.01 5.15 -9.90
CA ASP A 17 -8.34 5.21 -8.48
C ASP A 17 -9.45 4.19 -8.14
N ALA A 18 -9.24 2.97 -8.63
CA ALA A 18 -10.19 1.88 -8.50
C ALA A 18 -9.50 0.57 -8.08
N ILE A 19 -10.20 -0.17 -7.23
CA ILE A 19 -9.89 -1.54 -6.84
C ILE A 19 -10.88 -2.45 -7.55
N LEU A 20 -10.39 -3.41 -8.33
CA LEU A 20 -11.20 -4.41 -9.02
C LEU A 20 -10.94 -5.80 -8.40
N PRO A 21 -11.85 -6.31 -7.56
CA PRO A 21 -11.75 -7.68 -7.07
C PRO A 21 -12.06 -8.68 -8.19
N PHE A 22 -11.40 -9.84 -8.15
CA PHE A 22 -11.63 -10.93 -9.07
C PHE A 22 -11.50 -12.30 -8.41
N ALA A 23 -12.03 -13.32 -9.07
CA ALA A 23 -11.83 -14.73 -8.77
C ALA A 23 -11.60 -15.51 -10.06
N VAL A 24 -10.82 -16.59 -9.96
CA VAL A 24 -10.68 -17.60 -11.00
C VAL A 24 -11.03 -18.93 -10.34
N GLU A 25 -12.33 -19.26 -10.35
CA GLU A 25 -12.86 -20.39 -9.60
C GLU A 25 -12.15 -21.72 -9.90
N PRO A 26 -11.81 -22.07 -11.17
CA PRO A 26 -11.12 -23.32 -11.46
C PRO A 26 -9.68 -23.42 -10.92
N LEU A 27 -9.08 -22.28 -10.55
CA LEU A 27 -7.74 -22.24 -9.97
C LEU A 27 -7.76 -21.99 -8.45
N ASP A 28 -8.94 -21.87 -7.83
CA ASP A 28 -9.13 -21.49 -6.42
C ASP A 28 -8.36 -20.23 -6.01
N VAL A 29 -8.14 -19.30 -6.95
CA VAL A 29 -7.50 -18.02 -6.66
C VAL A 29 -8.51 -16.89 -6.59
N ARG A 30 -8.26 -15.99 -5.65
CA ARG A 30 -8.97 -14.70 -5.55
C ARG A 30 -7.95 -13.60 -5.46
N GLY A 31 -8.31 -12.45 -5.99
CA GLY A 31 -7.37 -11.34 -6.03
C GLY A 31 -8.05 -10.01 -6.21
N ARG A 32 -7.20 -8.99 -6.30
CA ARG A 32 -7.58 -7.61 -6.59
C ARG A 32 -6.54 -7.01 -7.49
N VAL A 33 -6.99 -6.17 -8.41
CA VAL A 33 -6.15 -5.25 -9.17
C VAL A 33 -6.44 -3.85 -8.66
N VAL A 34 -5.42 -3.06 -8.38
CA VAL A 34 -5.56 -1.63 -8.08
C VAL A 34 -4.92 -0.83 -9.20
N ARG A 35 -5.56 0.26 -9.57
CA ARG A 35 -4.94 1.31 -10.38
C ARG A 35 -5.17 2.64 -9.69
N LEU A 36 -4.09 3.34 -9.39
CA LEU A 36 -4.07 4.67 -8.82
C LEU A 36 -3.51 5.63 -9.88
N GLY A 37 -4.22 6.73 -10.11
CA GLY A 37 -3.84 7.78 -11.03
C GLY A 37 -3.90 9.13 -10.33
N PRO A 38 -5.00 9.89 -10.46
CA PRO A 38 -5.14 11.20 -9.79
C PRO A 38 -4.77 11.21 -8.31
N SER A 39 -5.16 10.19 -7.53
CA SER A 39 -4.85 10.13 -6.11
C SER A 39 -3.37 9.93 -5.81
N VAL A 40 -2.68 9.01 -6.50
CA VAL A 40 -1.25 8.81 -6.27
C VAL A 40 -0.44 9.99 -6.80
N ASP A 41 -0.83 10.58 -7.94
CA ASP A 41 -0.19 11.78 -8.47
C ASP A 41 -0.26 12.93 -7.46
N THR A 42 -1.44 13.13 -6.88
CA THR A 42 -1.68 14.15 -5.85
C THR A 42 -0.84 13.91 -4.60
N ILE A 43 -0.70 12.66 -4.15
CA ILE A 43 0.14 12.29 -3.00
C ILE A 43 1.62 12.58 -3.30
N LEU A 44 2.12 12.17 -4.47
CA LEU A 44 3.54 12.23 -4.79
C LEU A 44 4.00 13.66 -5.12
N ARG A 45 3.18 14.45 -5.82
CA ARG A 45 3.55 15.83 -6.23
C ARG A 45 3.60 16.83 -5.07
N ARG A 46 2.81 16.63 -4.00
CA ARG A 46 2.71 17.59 -2.88
C ARG A 46 4.01 17.80 -2.10
N HIS A 47 4.92 16.82 -2.13
CA HIS A 47 6.15 16.82 -1.33
C HIS A 47 7.42 17.07 -2.14
N GLY A 48 7.33 17.16 -3.48
CA GLY A 48 8.50 17.37 -4.34
C GLY A 48 9.56 16.26 -4.21
N TYR A 49 9.12 15.01 -4.02
CA TYR A 49 10.03 13.87 -3.87
C TYR A 49 10.94 13.69 -5.10
N PRO A 50 12.21 13.27 -4.91
CA PRO A 50 13.00 12.69 -6.00
C PRO A 50 12.27 11.50 -6.63
N ASP A 51 12.40 11.29 -7.95
CA ASP A 51 11.66 10.26 -8.70
C ASP A 51 11.77 8.85 -8.09
N THR A 52 12.93 8.51 -7.54
CA THR A 52 13.19 7.21 -6.91
C THR A 52 12.38 7.04 -5.61
N VAL A 53 12.26 8.10 -4.81
CA VAL A 53 11.42 8.13 -3.60
C VAL A 53 9.94 8.14 -3.98
N ALA A 54 9.56 8.87 -5.03
CA ALA A 54 8.19 8.91 -5.53
C ALA A 54 7.71 7.52 -6.00
N ARG A 55 8.56 6.79 -6.74
CA ARG A 55 8.27 5.39 -7.16
C ARG A 55 8.08 4.47 -5.96
N LEU A 56 9.01 4.50 -5.01
CA LEU A 56 8.94 3.71 -3.78
C LEU A 56 7.65 3.99 -2.99
N LEU A 57 7.29 5.27 -2.83
CA LEU A 57 6.07 5.65 -2.11
C LEU A 57 4.80 5.25 -2.87
N GLY A 58 4.82 5.29 -4.21
CA GLY A 58 3.73 4.80 -5.05
C GLY A 58 3.52 3.29 -4.93
N GLU A 59 4.61 2.50 -4.84
CA GLU A 59 4.54 1.04 -4.61
C GLU A 59 3.91 0.75 -3.25
N ALA A 60 4.36 1.46 -2.21
CA ALA A 60 3.80 1.35 -0.87
C ALA A 60 2.30 1.71 -0.85
N ALA A 61 1.89 2.76 -1.58
CA ALA A 61 0.50 3.17 -1.71
C ALA A 61 -0.36 2.08 -2.38
N ALA A 62 0.08 1.55 -3.53
CA ALA A 62 -0.62 0.48 -4.22
C ALA A 62 -0.73 -0.79 -3.36
N LEU A 63 0.36 -1.21 -2.70
CA LEU A 63 0.35 -2.36 -1.78
C LEU A 63 -0.64 -2.15 -0.64
N THR A 64 -0.62 -0.97 -0.01
CA THR A 64 -1.48 -0.68 1.15
C THR A 64 -2.96 -0.71 0.76
N VAL A 65 -3.31 -0.20 -0.43
CA VAL A 65 -4.68 -0.25 -0.93
C VAL A 65 -5.11 -1.69 -1.26
N LEU A 66 -4.24 -2.49 -1.88
CA LEU A 66 -4.51 -3.91 -2.17
C LEU A 66 -4.79 -4.70 -0.89
N LEU A 67 -3.96 -4.53 0.13
CA LEU A 67 -4.08 -5.22 1.41
C LEU A 67 -5.24 -4.68 2.24
N GLY A 68 -5.35 -3.36 2.38
CA GLY A 68 -6.39 -2.70 3.15
C GLY A 68 -7.79 -3.02 2.62
N SER A 69 -8.00 -2.98 1.31
CA SER A 69 -9.28 -3.36 0.68
C SER A 69 -9.59 -4.86 0.74
N SER A 70 -8.61 -5.69 1.13
CA SER A 70 -8.81 -7.14 1.25
C SER A 70 -9.50 -7.56 2.54
N LEU A 71 -9.35 -6.74 3.57
CA LEU A 71 -9.81 -7.01 4.91
C LEU A 71 -11.27 -6.56 5.05
N LYS A 72 -12.12 -7.40 5.64
CA LYS A 72 -13.52 -7.07 5.95
C LYS A 72 -13.62 -6.40 7.32
N PHE A 73 -13.18 -5.15 7.42
CA PHE A 73 -13.17 -4.42 8.67
C PHE A 73 -13.62 -2.97 8.49
N GLU A 74 -14.10 -2.39 9.58
CA GLU A 74 -14.24 -0.95 9.71
C GLU A 74 -13.00 -0.42 10.45
N GLY A 75 -12.36 0.62 9.91
CA GLY A 75 -11.18 1.23 10.54
C GLY A 75 -10.07 1.55 9.55
N ARG A 76 -8.83 1.52 10.06
CA ARG A 76 -7.62 1.87 9.32
C ARG A 76 -6.66 0.68 9.20
N PHE A 77 -6.21 0.40 7.99
CA PHE A 77 -5.01 -0.39 7.72
C PHE A 77 -3.84 0.56 7.50
N GLN A 78 -2.70 0.30 8.14
CA GLN A 78 -1.49 1.09 8.01
C GLN A 78 -0.32 0.19 7.63
N LEU A 79 0.43 0.62 6.62
CA LEU A 79 1.73 0.08 6.26
C LEU A 79 2.79 1.09 6.70
N GLN A 80 3.75 0.65 7.52
CA GLN A 80 4.85 1.48 7.99
C GLN A 80 6.18 0.77 7.83
N THR A 81 7.17 1.44 7.27
CA THR A 81 8.57 0.97 7.33
C THR A 81 9.36 1.77 8.35
N LYS A 82 10.35 1.11 8.95
CA LYS A 82 11.47 1.77 9.60
C LYS A 82 12.73 1.02 9.21
N SER A 83 13.66 1.72 8.56
CA SER A 83 14.85 1.11 7.98
C SER A 83 16.08 2.00 8.07
N ASP A 84 17.23 1.44 7.73
CA ASP A 84 18.54 2.10 7.76
C ASP A 84 18.98 2.65 6.40
N GLY A 85 18.19 2.42 5.34
CA GLY A 85 18.45 2.92 3.99
C GLY A 85 18.27 4.44 3.84
N PRO A 86 18.51 4.97 2.62
CA PRO A 86 18.27 6.38 2.29
C PRO A 86 16.85 6.88 2.60
N VAL A 87 15.85 6.01 2.46
CA VAL A 87 14.46 6.27 2.89
C VAL A 87 14.24 5.53 4.19
N ASP A 88 14.30 6.25 5.31
CA ASP A 88 14.28 5.64 6.65
C ASP A 88 12.86 5.29 7.14
N MET A 89 11.84 5.91 6.57
CA MET A 89 10.46 5.72 6.99
C MET A 89 9.49 5.98 5.83
N VAL A 90 8.58 5.04 5.63
CA VAL A 90 7.39 5.18 4.80
C VAL A 90 6.19 4.94 5.68
N VAL A 91 5.15 5.75 5.53
CA VAL A 91 3.86 5.52 6.19
C VAL A 91 2.75 5.69 5.18
N VAL A 92 1.92 4.66 5.05
CA VAL A 92 0.72 4.69 4.23
C VAL A 92 -0.46 4.24 5.07
N ASP A 93 -1.53 5.03 5.06
CA ASP A 93 -2.80 4.67 5.66
C ASP A 93 -3.83 4.42 4.56
N PHE A 94 -4.56 3.30 4.68
CA PHE A 94 -5.83 3.06 4.03
C PHE A 94 -6.93 3.04 5.09
N GLU A 95 -7.85 3.99 5.04
CA GLU A 95 -9.01 4.04 5.91
C GLU A 95 -10.23 3.59 5.11
N ALA A 96 -10.83 2.49 5.57
CA ALA A 96 -12.00 1.94 4.93
C ALA A 96 -13.16 2.98 4.96
N PRO A 97 -13.93 3.10 3.87
CA PRO A 97 -13.90 2.22 2.70
C PRO A 97 -12.88 2.63 1.62
N ASP A 98 -12.48 3.88 1.49
CA ASP A 98 -11.93 4.37 0.23
C ASP A 98 -10.80 5.42 0.36
N ARG A 99 -10.38 5.77 1.57
CA ARG A 99 -9.44 6.87 1.80
C ARG A 99 -8.01 6.37 1.88
N VAL A 100 -7.11 6.95 1.10
CA VAL A 100 -5.67 6.67 1.16
C VAL A 100 -4.86 7.93 1.44
N ARG A 101 -3.75 7.80 2.17
CA ARG A 101 -2.72 8.84 2.29
C ARG A 101 -1.36 8.21 2.50
N ALA A 102 -0.30 8.85 2.03
CA ALA A 102 1.04 8.34 2.14
C ALA A 102 2.05 9.46 2.41
N THR A 103 3.15 9.12 3.06
CA THR A 103 4.31 10.00 3.22
C THR A 103 5.59 9.18 3.36
N ALA A 104 6.73 9.79 3.05
CA ALA A 104 8.05 9.21 3.23
C ALA A 104 9.03 10.23 3.82
N ARG A 105 9.91 9.76 4.70
CA ARG A 105 11.06 10.52 5.21
C ARG A 105 12.33 9.90 4.64
N PHE A 106 13.23 10.76 4.17
CA PHE A 106 14.45 10.36 3.49
C PHE A 106 15.59 11.36 3.70
N ASP A 107 16.82 10.89 3.53
CA ASP A 107 18.01 11.70 3.48
C ASP A 107 18.34 12.07 2.02
N ALA A 108 18.25 13.35 1.68
CA ALA A 108 18.45 13.83 0.31
C ALA A 108 19.86 13.55 -0.24
N GLY A 109 20.89 13.59 0.62
CA GLY A 109 22.27 13.29 0.22
C GLY A 109 22.44 11.82 -0.12
N ARG A 110 21.98 10.93 0.77
CA ARG A 110 22.03 9.48 0.55
C ARG A 110 21.19 9.03 -0.63
N VAL A 111 20.02 9.65 -0.87
CA VAL A 111 19.20 9.39 -2.06
C VAL A 111 19.92 9.82 -3.34
N ALA A 112 20.57 10.99 -3.33
CA ALA A 112 21.35 11.46 -4.46
C ALA A 112 22.55 10.55 -4.77
N GLU A 113 23.24 10.05 -3.73
CA GLU A 113 24.34 9.09 -3.86
C GLU A 113 23.88 7.72 -4.40
N ALA A 114 22.73 7.22 -3.97
CA ALA A 114 22.13 5.98 -4.49
C ALA A 114 21.80 6.10 -5.99
N GLY A 115 21.51 7.32 -6.45
CA GLY A 115 21.35 7.65 -7.85
C GLY A 115 19.98 7.25 -8.44
N PRO A 116 19.71 7.63 -9.70
CA PRO A 116 18.38 7.53 -10.32
C PRO A 116 17.93 6.10 -10.64
N ARG A 117 18.84 5.13 -10.55
CA ARG A 117 18.55 3.70 -10.79
C ARG A 117 18.36 2.90 -9.50
N ALA A 118 18.41 3.55 -8.34
CA ALA A 118 18.14 2.90 -7.08
C ALA A 118 16.70 2.39 -7.05
N GLY A 119 16.53 1.06 -6.96
CA GLY A 119 15.24 0.43 -6.73
C GLY A 119 14.84 0.46 -5.25
N THR A 120 13.61 0.04 -4.97
CA THR A 120 13.03 0.04 -3.62
C THR A 120 13.90 -0.65 -2.57
N ALA A 121 14.47 -1.81 -2.91
CA ALA A 121 15.42 -2.54 -2.07
C ALA A 121 16.63 -1.69 -1.61
N GLY A 122 17.27 -0.96 -2.54
CA GLY A 122 18.44 -0.14 -2.24
C GLY A 122 18.11 1.13 -1.44
N LEU A 123 16.88 1.64 -1.57
CA LEU A 123 16.41 2.81 -0.82
C LEU A 123 15.95 2.45 0.58
N LEU A 124 15.36 1.27 0.79
CA LEU A 124 14.93 0.82 2.10
C LEU A 124 16.11 0.25 2.90
N GLY A 125 16.97 -0.57 2.29
CA GLY A 125 18.03 -1.27 3.01
C GLY A 125 17.47 -2.33 3.96
N HIS A 126 17.96 -2.34 5.21
CA HIS A 126 17.54 -3.28 6.25
C HIS A 126 16.63 -2.60 7.27
N GLY A 127 15.73 -3.37 7.88
CA GLY A 127 14.80 -2.84 8.87
C GLY A 127 13.58 -3.72 9.06
N HIS A 128 12.41 -3.11 9.15
CA HIS A 128 11.15 -3.84 9.23
C HIS A 128 10.00 -3.09 8.54
N LEU A 129 9.04 -3.87 8.10
CA LEU A 129 7.75 -3.46 7.58
C LEU A 129 6.68 -3.90 8.57
N ALA A 130 5.99 -2.95 9.18
CA ALA A 130 4.87 -3.18 10.09
C ALA A 130 3.55 -2.95 9.35
N MET A 131 2.65 -3.91 9.42
CA MET A 131 1.27 -3.83 8.94
C MET A 131 0.33 -3.80 10.14
N THR A 132 -0.41 -2.72 10.30
CA THR A 132 -1.26 -2.47 11.47
C THR A 132 -2.72 -2.36 11.05
N ILE A 133 -3.59 -3.14 11.68
CA ILE A 133 -5.05 -3.01 11.57
C ILE A 133 -5.53 -2.34 12.85
N ASP A 134 -6.23 -1.22 12.70
CA ASP A 134 -6.78 -0.42 13.80
C ASP A 134 -8.29 -0.21 13.58
N GLN A 135 -9.11 -0.88 14.40
CA GLN A 135 -10.58 -0.81 14.37
C GLN A 135 -11.16 0.19 15.39
N GLY A 136 -10.35 1.14 15.89
CA GLY A 136 -10.82 2.25 16.71
C GLY A 136 -10.71 2.07 18.23
N SER A 137 -10.28 0.90 18.71
CA SER A 137 -9.90 0.69 20.12
C SER A 137 -8.50 0.08 20.25
N ALA A 138 -7.81 0.36 21.35
CA ALA A 138 -6.46 -0.17 21.62
C ALA A 138 -6.44 -1.71 21.70
N GLN A 139 -7.55 -2.34 22.12
CA GLN A 139 -7.69 -3.80 22.21
C GLN A 139 -7.95 -4.44 20.85
N SER A 140 -8.48 -3.68 19.89
CA SER A 140 -8.74 -4.12 18.52
C SER A 140 -7.59 -3.78 17.55
N ARG A 141 -6.42 -3.41 18.08
CA ARG A 141 -5.23 -3.12 17.27
C ARG A 141 -4.41 -4.38 17.08
N TYR A 142 -4.32 -4.85 15.84
CA TYR A 142 -3.45 -5.94 15.44
C TYR A 142 -2.26 -5.38 14.66
N GLN A 143 -1.05 -5.90 14.92
CA GLN A 143 0.14 -5.50 14.18
C GLN A 143 0.97 -6.74 13.83
N GLY A 144 1.15 -6.94 12.53
CA GLY A 144 2.10 -7.88 11.96
C GLY A 144 3.39 -7.16 11.56
N VAL A 145 4.54 -7.82 11.71
CA VAL A 145 5.85 -7.24 11.38
C VAL A 145 6.65 -8.26 10.57
N VAL A 146 7.27 -7.81 9.49
CA VAL A 146 8.20 -8.59 8.67
C VAL A 146 9.55 -7.87 8.57
N ALA A 147 10.64 -8.63 8.62
CA ALA A 147 11.98 -8.07 8.48
C ALA A 147 12.23 -7.61 7.04
N LEU A 148 12.87 -6.45 6.88
CA LEU A 148 13.42 -5.99 5.61
C LEU A 148 14.92 -6.33 5.60
N GLU A 149 15.34 -7.10 4.61
CA GLU A 149 16.67 -7.66 4.43
C GLU A 149 17.26 -7.26 3.07
N GLY A 150 16.95 -6.05 2.60
CA GLY A 150 17.34 -5.56 1.28
C GLY A 150 16.42 -6.00 0.14
N GLN A 151 15.18 -6.40 0.43
CA GLN A 151 14.13 -6.66 -0.56
C GLN A 151 13.15 -5.50 -0.73
N GLY A 152 12.38 -5.52 -1.82
CA GLY A 152 11.28 -4.58 -2.07
C GLY A 152 9.95 -4.99 -1.42
N PHE A 153 8.91 -4.19 -1.64
CA PHE A 153 7.59 -4.39 -1.04
C PHE A 153 6.88 -5.67 -1.50
N GLU A 154 7.09 -6.11 -2.75
CA GLU A 154 6.50 -7.37 -3.24
C GLU A 154 6.96 -8.57 -2.40
N GLU A 155 8.28 -8.74 -2.27
CA GLU A 155 8.85 -9.88 -1.54
C GLU A 155 8.57 -9.78 -0.04
N ALA A 156 8.62 -8.57 0.54
CA ALA A 156 8.24 -8.37 1.94
C ALA A 156 6.77 -8.77 2.20
N ALA A 157 5.86 -8.48 1.27
CA ALA A 157 4.48 -8.94 1.36
C ALA A 157 4.37 -10.47 1.20
N HIS A 158 5.10 -11.10 0.28
CA HIS A 158 5.10 -12.57 0.14
C HIS A 158 5.62 -13.25 1.40
N GLN A 159 6.67 -12.71 2.02
CA GLN A 159 7.22 -13.19 3.28
C GLN A 159 6.20 -13.06 4.42
N TYR A 160 5.54 -11.91 4.56
CA TYR A 160 4.51 -11.69 5.56
C TYR A 160 3.38 -12.73 5.46
N PHE A 161 2.79 -12.90 4.27
CA PHE A 161 1.68 -13.85 4.09
C PHE A 161 2.10 -15.31 4.24
N ARG A 162 3.35 -15.64 3.90
CA ARG A 162 3.90 -16.99 4.09
C ARG A 162 4.08 -17.33 5.57
N GLN A 163 4.59 -16.38 6.36
CA GLN A 163 4.97 -16.62 7.75
C GLN A 163 3.81 -16.39 8.74
N SER A 164 3.05 -15.30 8.56
CA SER A 164 2.05 -14.86 9.53
C SER A 164 0.64 -15.36 9.21
N GLU A 165 0.26 -15.37 7.94
CA GLU A 165 -1.11 -15.72 7.52
C GLU A 165 -1.24 -17.15 6.99
N GLN A 166 -0.12 -17.76 6.55
CA GLN A 166 -0.09 -19.06 5.88
C GLN A 166 -1.04 -19.11 4.67
N ILE A 167 -1.07 -18.03 3.89
CA ILE A 167 -1.86 -17.94 2.65
C ILE A 167 -0.89 -17.75 1.49
N PRO A 168 -0.78 -18.71 0.54
CA PRO A 168 0.03 -18.51 -0.65
C PRO A 168 -0.45 -17.26 -1.40
N THR A 169 0.43 -16.27 -1.47
CA THR A 169 0.11 -14.92 -1.93
C THR A 169 1.15 -14.47 -2.93
N ARG A 170 0.69 -13.88 -4.04
CA ARG A 170 1.52 -13.22 -5.04
C ARG A 170 1.08 -11.78 -5.18
N VAL A 171 2.06 -10.89 -5.24
CA VAL A 171 1.90 -9.45 -5.40
C VAL A 171 2.77 -9.03 -6.57
N ARG A 172 2.23 -8.18 -7.44
CA ARG A 172 2.98 -7.38 -8.41
C ARG A 172 2.64 -5.91 -8.24
N LEU A 173 3.64 -5.04 -8.28
CA LEU A 173 3.52 -3.60 -8.12
C LEU A 173 4.30 -2.93 -9.26
N ALA A 174 3.79 -1.81 -9.75
CA ALA A 174 4.51 -0.98 -10.69
C ALA A 174 4.13 0.48 -10.50
N VAL A 175 5.09 1.36 -10.67
CA VAL A 175 4.89 2.80 -10.63
C VAL A 175 5.64 3.42 -11.81
N ALA A 176 4.93 4.27 -12.55
CA ALA A 176 5.52 4.99 -13.67
C ALA A 176 5.01 6.42 -13.71
N GLU A 177 5.83 7.29 -14.28
CA GLU A 177 5.42 8.61 -14.67
C GLU A 177 4.90 8.55 -16.12
N LYS A 178 3.67 9.00 -16.31
CA LYS A 178 3.08 9.25 -17.62
C LYS A 178 3.50 10.64 -18.07
N VAL A 179 4.09 10.72 -19.26
CA VAL A 179 4.37 11.98 -19.94
C VAL A 179 3.40 12.12 -21.10
N GLU A 180 2.44 13.05 -21.01
CA GLU A 180 1.55 13.37 -22.13
C GLU A 180 2.17 14.51 -22.98
N GLY A 181 2.32 14.29 -24.29
CA GLY A 181 3.03 15.20 -25.18
C GLY A 181 2.25 15.65 -26.40
N GLY A 182 2.08 16.98 -26.53
CA GLY A 182 1.58 17.70 -27.71
C GLY A 182 1.90 19.21 -27.74
N GLY A 183 2.77 19.72 -26.84
CA GLY A 183 3.16 21.13 -26.74
C GLY A 183 4.26 21.38 -25.68
N GLU A 184 4.79 22.61 -25.59
CA GLU A 184 6.00 23.03 -24.83
C GLU A 184 6.01 22.77 -23.31
N ALA A 185 4.92 22.26 -22.73
CA ALA A 185 4.88 21.73 -21.38
C ALA A 185 3.96 20.50 -21.34
N GLY A 186 4.52 19.31 -21.55
CA GLY A 186 3.76 18.07 -21.40
C GLY A 186 3.29 17.89 -19.95
N SER A 187 2.03 17.52 -19.74
CA SER A 187 1.54 17.16 -18.40
C SER A 187 2.17 15.84 -18.00
N GLN A 188 3.01 15.90 -16.97
CA GLN A 188 3.50 14.72 -16.28
C GLN A 188 2.48 14.32 -15.22
N SER A 189 2.19 13.02 -15.09
CA SER A 189 1.37 12.49 -14.00
C SER A 189 1.87 11.12 -13.55
N TRP A 190 1.89 10.88 -12.25
CA TRP A 190 2.24 9.57 -11.70
C TRP A 190 1.08 8.60 -11.76
N ARG A 191 1.40 7.33 -12.01
CA ARG A 191 0.46 6.22 -11.98
C ARG A 191 1.10 5.07 -11.21
N ALA A 192 0.30 4.42 -10.38
CA ALA A 192 0.69 3.23 -9.63
C ALA A 192 -0.33 2.12 -9.86
N GLY A 193 0.13 0.93 -10.17
CA GLY A 193 -0.72 -0.23 -10.39
C GLY A 193 -0.22 -1.39 -9.54
N GLY A 194 -1.12 -2.31 -9.23
CA GLY A 194 -0.72 -3.55 -8.59
C GLY A 194 -1.77 -4.64 -8.67
N LEU A 195 -1.32 -5.87 -8.51
CA LEU A 195 -2.14 -7.07 -8.45
C LEU A 195 -1.78 -7.86 -7.21
N LEU A 196 -2.78 -8.21 -6.42
CA LEU A 196 -2.69 -9.17 -5.32
C LEU A 196 -3.49 -10.41 -5.71
N MET A 197 -2.90 -11.60 -5.60
CA MET A 197 -3.54 -12.88 -5.84
C MET A 197 -3.24 -13.83 -4.68
N GLN A 198 -4.27 -14.47 -4.15
CA GLN A 198 -4.20 -15.40 -3.04
C GLN A 198 -4.85 -16.72 -3.42
N PHE A 199 -4.20 -17.81 -3.04
CA PHE A 199 -4.73 -19.16 -3.20
C PHE A 199 -5.58 -19.52 -1.98
N LEU A 200 -6.87 -19.75 -2.20
CA LEU A 200 -7.86 -20.02 -1.15
C LEU A 200 -8.67 -21.27 -1.53
N PRO A 201 -8.04 -22.46 -1.53
CA PRO A 201 -8.70 -23.70 -1.93
C PRO A 201 -9.83 -24.08 -0.98
N HIS A 202 -10.91 -24.59 -1.54
CA HIS A 202 -12.05 -25.06 -0.76
C HIS A 202 -11.75 -26.33 0.06
N SER A 203 -10.79 -27.16 -0.37
CA SER A 203 -10.41 -28.38 0.35
C SER A 203 -9.20 -28.16 1.26
N PRO A 204 -9.25 -28.62 2.52
CA PRO A 204 -8.16 -28.44 3.48
C PRO A 204 -6.89 -29.21 3.08
N GLU A 205 -6.98 -30.26 2.27
CA GLU A 205 -5.82 -30.99 1.75
C GLU A 205 -4.97 -30.13 0.79
N ARG A 206 -5.61 -29.25 0.02
CA ARG A 206 -4.94 -28.31 -0.90
C ARG A 206 -4.50 -27.03 -0.19
N ALA A 207 -5.09 -26.73 0.96
CA ALA A 207 -4.74 -25.58 1.80
C ALA A 207 -3.47 -25.81 2.65
N ARG A 208 -3.03 -27.07 2.82
CA ARG A 208 -1.84 -27.39 3.61
C ARG A 208 -0.59 -26.85 2.92
N LEU A 209 -0.01 -25.82 3.52
CA LEU A 209 1.41 -25.51 3.33
C LEU A 209 2.24 -26.64 3.96
N ALA A 210 3.41 -26.93 3.40
CA ALA A 210 4.37 -27.84 4.03
C ALA A 210 4.59 -27.40 5.48
N ASP A 211 4.52 -28.35 6.43
CA ASP A 211 4.84 -28.05 7.83
C ASP A 211 6.24 -27.41 7.88
N LEU A 212 6.34 -26.20 8.46
CA LEU A 212 7.63 -25.64 8.82
C LEU A 212 8.32 -26.63 9.76
N PRO A 213 9.59 -26.99 9.55
CA PRO A 213 10.25 -27.98 10.37
C PRO A 213 10.22 -27.51 11.84
N PRO A 214 9.83 -28.39 12.79
CA PRO A 214 10.00 -28.08 14.20
C PRO A 214 11.50 -27.85 14.41
N GLY A 215 11.87 -26.73 15.03
CA GLY A 215 13.26 -26.25 15.14
C GLY A 215 14.21 -27.15 15.95
N ASP A 216 13.87 -28.42 16.14
CA ASP A 216 14.56 -29.43 16.95
C ASP A 216 15.30 -30.47 16.09
N LEU A 217 15.58 -30.18 14.81
CA LEU A 217 16.34 -31.07 13.93
C LEU A 217 17.83 -31.11 14.35
N PRO A 218 18.39 -32.29 14.66
CA PRO A 218 19.81 -32.43 14.98
C PRO A 218 20.72 -32.03 13.81
N GLU A 219 21.80 -31.31 14.09
CA GLU A 219 22.81 -30.94 13.08
C GLU A 219 23.35 -32.18 12.36
N GLY A 220 23.18 -32.23 11.03
CA GLY A 220 23.68 -33.31 10.17
C GLY A 220 22.63 -34.33 9.70
N HIS A 221 21.36 -34.20 10.08
CA HIS A 221 20.28 -34.94 9.43
C HIS A 221 19.79 -34.23 8.17
N ALA A 222 20.04 -34.86 7.01
CA ALA A 222 19.40 -34.47 5.76
C ALA A 222 17.89 -34.71 5.89
N LEU A 223 17.10 -33.66 5.62
CA LEU A 223 15.66 -33.78 5.42
C LEU A 223 15.43 -34.90 4.40
N LEU A 224 14.60 -35.88 4.77
CA LEU A 224 14.14 -36.90 3.83
C LEU A 224 13.38 -36.16 2.71
N ASP A 225 14.04 -36.06 1.57
CA ASP A 225 13.49 -35.71 0.26
C ASP A 225 12.80 -34.33 0.14
N ASP A 226 13.55 -33.37 -0.40
CA ASP A 226 13.11 -32.06 -0.90
C ASP A 226 12.06 -32.14 -2.04
N SER A 227 11.56 -33.34 -2.39
CA SER A 227 10.69 -33.58 -3.56
C SER A 227 9.18 -33.70 -3.29
N ALA A 228 8.67 -33.65 -2.05
CA ALA A 228 7.27 -34.01 -1.79
C ALA A 228 6.48 -33.09 -0.83
N THR A 229 6.56 -31.78 -1.02
CA THR A 229 5.33 -30.98 -0.94
C THR A 229 5.19 -30.22 -2.25
N ARG A 230 4.72 -30.91 -3.30
CA ARG A 230 4.36 -30.22 -4.54
C ARG A 230 3.36 -29.15 -4.20
N GLU A 231 3.72 -27.90 -4.48
CA GLU A 231 2.73 -26.84 -4.52
C GLU A 231 1.58 -27.26 -5.43
N ASP A 232 0.37 -26.84 -5.08
CA ASP A 232 -0.82 -27.18 -5.84
C ASP A 232 -0.66 -26.74 -7.31
N ASP A 233 -0.96 -27.64 -8.25
CA ASP A 233 -0.79 -27.37 -9.69
C ASP A 233 -1.59 -26.13 -10.14
N ALA A 234 -2.76 -25.89 -9.54
CA ALA A 234 -3.55 -24.69 -9.83
C ALA A 234 -2.85 -23.41 -9.36
N TRP A 235 -2.18 -23.47 -8.22
CA TRP A 235 -1.38 -22.35 -7.72
C TRP A 235 -0.14 -22.11 -8.57
N VAL A 236 0.56 -23.18 -8.97
CA VAL A 236 1.72 -23.09 -9.87
C VAL A 236 1.33 -22.45 -11.20
N GLU A 237 0.20 -22.87 -11.78
CA GLU A 237 -0.35 -22.30 -13.00
C GLU A 237 -0.69 -20.81 -12.82
N ALA A 238 -1.48 -20.47 -11.79
CA ALA A 238 -1.90 -19.10 -11.53
C ALA A 238 -0.69 -18.16 -11.32
N LYS A 239 0.31 -18.61 -10.56
CA LYS A 239 1.57 -17.88 -10.36
C LYS A 239 2.34 -17.69 -11.66
N SER A 240 2.39 -18.70 -12.51
CA SER A 240 3.12 -18.64 -13.79
C SER A 240 2.48 -17.61 -14.72
N LEU A 241 1.14 -17.52 -14.75
CA LEU A 241 0.42 -16.49 -15.48
C LEU A 241 0.69 -15.09 -14.92
N VAL A 242 0.58 -14.90 -13.59
CA VAL A 242 0.87 -13.59 -12.96
C VAL A 242 2.34 -13.18 -13.13
N ALA A 243 3.27 -14.13 -13.25
CA ALA A 243 4.68 -13.83 -13.49
C ALA A 243 4.95 -13.22 -14.87
N THR A 244 4.04 -13.37 -15.85
CA THR A 244 4.20 -12.76 -17.18
C THR A 244 3.76 -11.30 -17.22
N ILE A 245 3.19 -10.77 -16.13
CA ILE A 245 2.78 -9.36 -16.08
C ILE A 245 4.02 -8.48 -16.18
N GLU A 246 4.01 -7.59 -17.17
CA GLU A 246 5.01 -6.54 -17.30
C GLU A 246 4.56 -5.27 -16.57
N ASP A 247 5.52 -4.51 -16.05
CA ASP A 247 5.25 -3.30 -15.26
C ASP A 247 4.36 -2.30 -16.02
N HIS A 248 4.57 -2.17 -17.33
CA HIS A 248 3.81 -1.27 -18.17
C HIS A 248 2.33 -1.65 -18.25
N GLU A 249 1.96 -2.94 -18.19
CA GLU A 249 0.56 -3.36 -18.25
C GLU A 249 -0.23 -2.95 -16.99
N LEU A 250 0.45 -2.82 -15.86
CA LEU A 250 -0.17 -2.37 -14.60
C LEU A 250 -0.46 -0.87 -14.60
N VAL A 251 0.34 -0.07 -15.31
CA VAL A 251 0.28 1.41 -15.27
C VAL A 251 -0.20 2.06 -16.57
N ASP A 252 -0.23 1.35 -17.70
CA ASP A 252 -0.64 1.90 -19.01
C ASP A 252 -2.16 2.23 -19.04
N PRO A 253 -2.56 3.49 -19.23
CA PRO A 253 -3.98 3.87 -19.26
C PRO A 253 -4.81 3.18 -20.35
N THR A 254 -4.18 2.61 -21.38
CA THR A 254 -4.86 1.91 -22.48
C THR A 254 -5.17 0.44 -22.16
N VAL A 255 -4.57 -0.09 -21.09
CA VAL A 255 -4.83 -1.44 -20.57
C VAL A 255 -5.72 -1.31 -19.33
N SER A 256 -6.98 -1.72 -19.43
CA SER A 256 -7.90 -1.80 -18.30
C SER A 256 -7.57 -2.99 -17.39
N SER A 257 -7.94 -2.89 -16.11
CA SER A 257 -7.80 -3.99 -15.14
C SER A 257 -8.53 -5.26 -15.62
N GLU A 258 -9.72 -5.10 -16.17
CA GLU A 258 -10.52 -6.18 -16.75
C GLU A 258 -9.80 -6.85 -17.92
N ARG A 259 -9.20 -6.05 -18.81
CA ARG A 259 -8.45 -6.56 -19.96
C ARG A 259 -7.18 -7.29 -19.55
N LEU A 260 -6.46 -6.77 -18.55
CA LEU A 260 -5.30 -7.46 -17.97
C LEU A 260 -5.72 -8.83 -17.41
N LEU A 261 -6.77 -8.87 -16.60
CA LEU A 261 -7.29 -10.10 -16.02
C LEU A 261 -7.78 -11.09 -17.10
N TYR A 262 -8.45 -10.61 -18.14
CA TYR A 262 -8.86 -11.44 -19.28
C TYR A 262 -7.64 -12.02 -19.99
N ARG A 263 -6.61 -11.22 -20.31
CA ARG A 263 -5.37 -11.72 -20.93
C ARG A 263 -4.74 -12.84 -20.12
N LEU A 264 -4.67 -12.68 -18.80
CA LEU A 264 -4.08 -13.65 -17.89
C LEU A 264 -4.90 -14.94 -17.78
N PHE A 265 -6.23 -14.85 -17.67
CA PHE A 265 -7.07 -15.95 -17.18
C PHE A 265 -8.24 -16.34 -18.09
N HIS A 266 -8.29 -15.86 -19.34
CA HIS A 266 -9.39 -16.17 -20.27
C HIS A 266 -9.63 -17.67 -20.46
N GLU A 267 -8.59 -18.50 -20.46
CA GLU A 267 -8.72 -19.96 -20.61
C GLU A 267 -9.42 -20.64 -19.43
N ARG A 268 -9.24 -20.10 -18.21
CA ARG A 268 -9.84 -20.63 -16.98
C ARG A 268 -11.16 -19.96 -16.63
N GLY A 269 -11.46 -18.80 -17.22
CA GLY A 269 -12.63 -18.00 -16.91
C GLY A 269 -12.40 -17.17 -15.64
N VAL A 270 -12.08 -15.90 -15.83
CA VAL A 270 -12.01 -14.93 -14.73
C VAL A 270 -13.36 -14.27 -14.51
N ARG A 271 -13.74 -14.16 -13.24
CA ARG A 271 -14.89 -13.40 -12.79
C ARG A 271 -14.42 -12.13 -12.08
N VAL A 272 -14.83 -10.98 -12.58
CA VAL A 272 -14.62 -9.69 -11.91
C VAL A 272 -15.86 -9.31 -11.09
N TYR A 273 -15.65 -8.55 -10.02
CA TYR A 273 -16.72 -8.02 -9.15
C TYR A 273 -16.84 -6.50 -9.31
N GLU A 274 -17.77 -5.89 -8.59
CA GLU A 274 -17.96 -4.44 -8.60
C GLU A 274 -16.67 -3.73 -8.15
N ALA A 275 -16.23 -2.77 -8.96
CA ALA A 275 -15.06 -1.97 -8.65
C ALA A 275 -15.38 -0.99 -7.52
N GLN A 276 -14.43 -0.86 -6.59
CA GLN A 276 -14.51 0.07 -5.47
C GLN A 276 -13.61 1.26 -5.73
N GLY A 277 -14.14 2.48 -5.60
CA GLY A 277 -13.36 3.70 -5.72
C GLY A 277 -12.38 3.88 -4.56
N VAL A 278 -11.30 4.59 -4.83
CA VAL A 278 -10.31 5.06 -3.84
C VAL A 278 -10.09 6.54 -4.11
N HIS A 279 -9.78 7.30 -3.07
CA HIS A 279 -9.33 8.67 -3.25
C HIS A 279 -8.33 9.07 -2.16
N GLU A 280 -7.47 10.02 -2.48
CA GLU A 280 -6.54 10.57 -1.51
C GLU A 280 -7.27 11.49 -0.53
N ALA A 281 -7.09 11.26 0.77
CA ALA A 281 -7.74 12.06 1.79
C ALA A 281 -6.87 12.18 3.04
N CYS A 282 -6.51 13.42 3.39
CA CYS A 282 -5.81 13.69 4.63
C CYS A 282 -6.77 14.00 5.76
N ARG A 283 -6.36 13.61 6.97
CA ARG A 283 -7.05 13.83 8.23
C ARG A 283 -6.61 15.10 8.95
N CYS A 284 -5.70 15.90 8.41
CA CYS A 284 -5.32 17.13 9.11
C CYS A 284 -6.51 18.10 9.20
N SER A 285 -6.76 18.62 10.39
CA SER A 285 -7.71 19.70 10.63
C SER A 285 -7.10 20.65 11.65
N ARG A 286 -7.58 21.90 11.69
CA ARG A 286 -7.15 22.87 12.70
C ARG A 286 -7.36 22.29 14.10
N GLU A 287 -8.51 21.70 14.37
CA GLU A 287 -8.84 21.04 15.65
C GLU A 287 -7.84 19.96 16.06
N ARG A 288 -7.38 19.12 15.11
CA ARG A 288 -6.38 18.08 15.40
C ARG A 288 -5.00 18.67 15.66
N VAL A 289 -4.61 19.71 14.92
CA VAL A 289 -3.36 20.44 15.16
C VAL A 289 -3.39 21.11 16.53
N MET A 290 -4.50 21.76 16.89
CA MET A 290 -4.72 22.33 18.22
C MET A 290 -4.69 21.26 19.32
N GLY A 291 -5.32 20.10 19.08
CA GLY A 291 -5.27 18.94 19.95
C GLY A 291 -3.85 18.42 20.19
N MET A 292 -2.98 18.47 19.18
CA MET A 292 -1.57 18.13 19.31
C MET A 292 -0.81 19.16 20.14
N ILE A 293 -0.96 20.46 19.84
CA ILE A 293 -0.27 21.55 20.56
C ILE A 293 -0.66 21.56 22.06
N ARG A 294 -1.89 21.18 22.38
CA ARG A 294 -2.37 21.02 23.77
C ARG A 294 -1.51 20.08 24.63
N ASN A 295 -0.85 19.09 24.01
CA ASN A 295 -0.02 18.14 24.74
C ASN A 295 1.37 18.68 25.07
N PHE A 296 1.78 19.80 24.48
CA PHE A 296 3.02 20.50 24.82
C PHE A 296 2.83 21.38 26.05
N SER A 297 3.85 21.48 26.88
CA SER A 297 3.94 22.42 27.99
C SER A 297 3.93 23.88 27.51
N ALA A 298 3.61 24.81 28.40
CA ALA A 298 3.65 26.24 28.08
C ALA A 298 5.06 26.77 27.75
N GLU A 299 6.11 26.03 28.11
CA GLU A 299 7.49 26.35 27.72
C GLU A 299 7.77 25.88 26.30
N GLU A 300 7.49 24.61 25.98
CA GLU A 300 7.61 24.07 24.63
C GLU A 300 6.78 24.89 23.62
N ARG A 301 5.56 25.32 23.99
CA ARG A 301 4.73 26.18 23.12
C ARG A 301 5.34 27.55 22.84
N ARG A 302 6.14 28.10 23.77
CA ARG A 302 6.87 29.36 23.53
C ARG A 302 8.10 29.14 22.67
N GLU A 303 8.75 27.98 22.78
CA GLU A 303 9.94 27.62 22.00
C GLU A 303 9.61 27.34 20.52
N ILE A 304 8.41 26.85 20.20
CA ILE A 304 7.98 26.60 18.81
C ILE A 304 7.47 27.86 18.09
N VAL A 305 7.41 29.01 18.75
CA VAL A 305 7.04 30.28 18.11
C VAL A 305 8.22 30.73 17.24
N GLY A 306 7.97 30.91 15.94
CA GLY A 306 8.98 31.37 14.99
C GLY A 306 9.36 32.83 15.20
N ASP A 307 10.39 33.27 14.47
CA ASP A 307 10.87 34.67 14.49
C ASP A 307 9.80 35.67 14.00
N ASP A 308 8.79 35.20 13.27
CA ASP A 308 7.63 35.97 12.81
C ASP A 308 6.52 36.09 13.88
N GLY A 309 6.72 35.50 15.06
CA GLY A 309 5.74 35.49 16.15
C GLY A 309 4.60 34.51 15.95
N ARG A 310 4.71 33.57 14.99
CA ARG A 310 3.66 32.61 14.63
C ARG A 310 4.08 31.19 14.96
N ILE A 311 3.09 30.29 15.12
CA ILE A 311 3.35 28.85 15.24
C ILE A 311 3.01 28.20 13.89
N GLY A 312 4.05 27.88 13.12
CA GLY A 312 3.93 27.21 11.82
C GLY A 312 4.01 25.69 11.95
N ILE A 313 2.95 24.98 11.55
CA ILE A 313 2.91 23.51 11.55
C ILE A 313 2.58 23.02 10.15
N THR A 314 3.45 22.19 9.58
CA THR A 314 3.21 21.55 8.29
C THR A 314 2.80 20.10 8.50
N CYS A 315 1.71 19.68 7.87
CA CYS A 315 1.28 18.28 7.95
C CYS A 315 2.17 17.40 7.07
N GLU A 316 2.86 16.43 7.67
CA GLU A 316 3.73 15.45 7.00
C GLU A 316 3.04 14.59 5.93
N PHE A 317 1.70 14.48 5.93
CA PHE A 317 0.97 13.68 4.93
C PHE A 317 0.58 14.48 3.69
N CYS A 318 0.06 15.70 3.86
CA CYS A 318 -0.54 16.46 2.76
C CYS A 318 0.12 17.81 2.48
N SER A 319 1.20 18.12 3.21
CA SER A 319 1.99 19.35 3.10
C SER A 319 1.20 20.64 3.35
N ARG A 320 0.00 20.52 3.94
CA ARG A 320 -0.78 21.70 4.34
C ARG A 320 -0.07 22.40 5.49
N HIS A 321 0.22 23.67 5.29
CA HIS A 321 0.74 24.55 6.32
C HIS A 321 -0.40 25.16 7.14
N TYR A 322 -0.28 25.08 8.46
CA TYR A 322 -1.14 25.71 9.43
C TYR A 322 -0.34 26.80 10.11
N ASP A 323 -0.89 28.00 10.08
CA ASP A 323 -0.26 29.17 10.63
C ASP A 323 -1.15 29.72 11.76
N LEU A 324 -0.69 29.56 12.99
CA LEU A 324 -1.48 29.75 14.21
C LEU A 324 -0.94 30.93 15.02
N ASP A 325 -1.86 31.72 15.57
CA ASP A 325 -1.52 32.80 16.50
C ASP A 325 -1.30 32.21 17.90
N PRO A 326 -0.14 32.43 18.55
CA PRO A 326 0.10 31.94 19.91
C PRO A 326 -0.98 32.37 20.92
N SER A 327 -1.55 33.56 20.77
CA SER A 327 -2.61 34.06 21.65
C SER A 327 -3.94 33.33 21.46
N GLU A 328 -4.30 32.99 20.21
CA GLU A 328 -5.46 32.16 19.90
C GLU A 328 -5.28 30.74 20.46
N VAL A 329 -4.06 30.20 20.35
CA VAL A 329 -3.71 28.89 20.93
C VAL A 329 -3.92 28.89 22.44
N GLU A 330 -3.32 29.84 23.16
CA GLU A 330 -3.49 29.90 24.62
C GLU A 330 -4.96 30.13 25.04
N ALA A 331 -5.70 30.98 24.31
CA ALA A 331 -7.12 31.21 24.58
C ALA A 331 -7.97 29.95 24.42
N GLU A 332 -7.73 29.15 23.38
CA GLU A 332 -8.47 27.91 23.11
C GLU A 332 -8.12 26.81 24.12
N ILE A 333 -6.86 26.74 24.57
CA ILE A 333 -6.42 25.79 25.61
C ILE A 333 -7.06 26.12 26.96
N VAL A 334 -7.06 27.40 27.35
CA VAL A 334 -7.67 27.86 28.61
C VAL A 334 -9.20 27.73 28.56
N GLY A 335 -9.82 28.06 27.43
CA GLY A 335 -11.28 27.96 27.24
C GLY A 335 -11.81 26.52 27.17
N GLY A 336 -10.99 25.55 26.73
CA GLY A 336 -11.35 24.13 26.64
C GLY A 336 -11.20 23.34 27.95
N ALA A 337 -10.56 23.90 28.98
CA ALA A 337 -10.36 23.22 30.27
C ALA A 337 -11.59 23.27 31.21
N GLY A 338 -12.72 23.82 30.75
CA GLY A 338 -13.94 24.03 31.54
C GLY A 338 -15.18 23.27 31.06
N GLY A 339 -15.04 22.29 30.16
CA GLY A 339 -16.13 21.47 29.62
C GLY A 339 -16.02 20.01 29.99
#